data_AF-A0A428GX18-F1
#
_entry.id   AF-A0A428GX18-F1
#
_cell.length_a   1.000
_cell.length_b   1.000
_cell.length_c   1.000
_cell.angle_alpha   90.00
_cell.angle_beta   90.00
_cell.angle_gamma   90.00
#
_symmetry.space_group_name_H-M   'P 1'
#
loop_
_entity.id
_entity.type
_entity.pdbx_description
1 polymer ?
#
loop_
_entity_poly.entity_id
_entity_poly.type
_entity_poly.pdbx_seq_one_letter_code
_entity_poly.pdbx_strand_id
1 'polypeptide(L)' 'MQEDEKTQPCEWINLDKLEDFQLVPAFFKTALPDWDGQLRHIHLEE' A
#
# COMPACT_ATOMS: atom_id res chain seq x y z
N MET A 1 -15.01 0.74 3.48
CA MET A 1 -14.41 0.55 4.82
C MET A 1 -14.91 1.67 5.72
N GLN A 2 -15.14 1.44 7.01
CA GLN A 2 -15.48 2.50 7.95
C GLN A 2 -14.28 2.75 8.86
N GLU A 3 -13.79 3.98 8.85
CA GLU A 3 -12.75 4.47 9.77
C GLU A 3 -13.37 5.57 10.61
N ASP A 4 -13.37 5.36 11.93
CA ASP A 4 -14.14 6.15 12.88
C ASP A 4 -15.63 6.25 12.47
N GLU A 5 -16.15 7.46 12.30
CA GLU A 5 -17.51 7.75 11.85
C GLU A 5 -17.61 8.00 10.33
N LYS A 6 -16.51 7.82 9.58
CA LYS A 6 -16.44 8.10 8.15
C LYS A 6 -16.42 6.81 7.33
N THR A 7 -17.34 6.70 6.38
CA THR A 7 -17.30 5.65 5.37
C THR A 7 -16.41 6.07 4.21
N GLN A 8 -15.42 5.25 3.90
CA GLN A 8 -14.57 5.41 2.72
C GLN A 8 -14.90 4.33 1.68
N PRO A 9 -14.92 4.67 0.38
CA PRO A 9 -15.02 3.68 -0.68
C PRO A 9 -13.80 2.75 -0.64
N CYS A 10 -14.02 1.49 -1.02
CA CYS A 10 -12.94 0.52 -1.19
C CYS A 10 -12.76 0.20 -2.65
N GLU A 11 -11.51 0.13 -3.09
CA GLU A 11 -11.14 -0.16 -4.47
C GLU A 11 -10.17 -1.33 -4.51
N TRP A 12 -10.31 -2.16 -5.55
CA TRP A 12 -9.36 -3.21 -5.87
C TRP A 12 -8.38 -2.67 -6.90
N ILE A 13 -7.09 -2.67 -6.56
CA ILE A 13 -6.02 -2.16 -7.41
C ILE A 13 -5.09 -3.32 -7.76
N ASN A 14 -4.63 -3.39 -9.01
CA ASN A 14 -3.61 -4.34 -9.41
C ASN A 14 -2.26 -3.92 -8.79
N LEU A 15 -1.54 -4.86 -8.19
CA LEU A 15 -0.22 -4.62 -7.58
C LEU A 15 0.76 -3.96 -8.55
N ASP A 16 0.74 -4.34 -9.83
CA ASP A 16 1.65 -3.77 -10.84
C ASP A 16 1.33 -2.30 -11.19
N LYS A 17 0.21 -1.76 -10.69
CA LYS A 17 -0.25 -0.39 -10.97
C LYS A 17 -0.18 0.55 -9.77
N LEU A 18 0.42 0.11 -8.66
CA LEU A 18 0.47 0.91 -7.43
C LEU A 18 1.23 2.24 -7.61
N GLU A 19 2.17 2.32 -8.56
CA GLU A 19 2.90 3.55 -8.87
C GLU A 19 1.99 4.71 -9.29
N ASP A 20 0.89 4.42 -9.98
CA ASP A 20 -0.07 5.39 -10.52
C ASP A 20 -0.93 6.08 -9.44
N PHE A 21 -1.00 5.52 -8.24
CA PHE A 21 -1.86 6.01 -7.15
C PHE A 21 -1.07 6.76 -6.09
N GLN A 22 -1.67 7.73 -5.39
CA GLN A 22 -1.02 8.38 -4.24
C GLN A 22 -1.11 7.51 -2.98
N LEU A 23 -0.55 6.31 -3.03
CA LEU A 23 -0.54 5.38 -1.89
C LEU A 23 0.38 5.87 -0.78
N VAL A 24 -0.12 5.84 0.45
CA VAL A 24 0.62 6.20 1.66
C VAL A 24 0.57 5.01 2.63
N PRO A 25 1.72 4.56 3.17
CA PRO A 25 3.08 5.02 2.88
C PRO A 25 3.60 4.66 1.47
N ALA A 26 4.48 5.48 0.92
CA ALA A 26 4.94 5.36 -0.48
C ALA A 26 5.73 4.07 -0.78
N PHE A 27 6.37 3.46 0.23
CA PHE A 27 7.17 2.24 0.02
C PHE A 27 6.35 1.05 -0.46
N PHE A 28 5.03 1.04 -0.22
CA PHE A 28 4.16 -0.04 -0.68
C PHE A 28 4.11 -0.16 -2.20
N LYS A 29 4.36 0.94 -2.94
CA LYS A 29 4.39 0.94 -4.41
C LYS A 29 5.43 -0.01 -4.98
N THR A 30 6.53 -0.23 -4.26
CA THR A 30 7.64 -1.08 -4.69
C THR A 30 7.72 -2.36 -3.85
N ALA A 31 7.57 -2.27 -2.54
CA ALA A 31 7.77 -3.41 -1.66
C ALA A 31 6.69 -4.49 -1.76
N LEU A 32 5.45 -4.15 -2.15
CA LEU A 32 4.38 -5.14 -2.34
C LEU A 32 4.51 -5.93 -3.64
N PRO A 33 4.69 -5.30 -4.82
CA PRO A 33 4.91 -6.06 -6.06
C PRO A 33 6.16 -6.93 -6.00
N ASP A 34 7.23 -6.43 -5.37
CA ASP A 34 8.51 -7.14 -5.24
C ASP A 34 8.54 -8.12 -4.04
N TRP A 35 7.41 -8.39 -3.40
CA TRP A 35 7.37 -9.23 -2.20
C TRP A 35 7.55 -10.72 -2.55
N ASP A 36 8.54 -11.35 -1.94
CA ASP A 36 8.94 -12.75 -2.19
C ASP A 36 8.23 -13.77 -1.25
N GLY A 37 7.27 -13.31 -0.46
CA GLY A 37 6.52 -14.13 0.50
C GLY A 37 7.21 -14.32 1.86
N GLN A 38 8.39 -13.73 2.09
CA GLN A 38 9.08 -13.77 3.39
C GLN A 38 8.81 -12.50 4.22
N LEU A 39 8.88 -12.60 5.55
CA LEU A 39 8.77 -11.43 6.43
C LEU A 39 9.89 -10.42 6.11
N ARG A 40 9.53 -9.16 5.85
CA ARG A 40 10.47 -8.07 5.58
C ARG A 40 10.36 -6.98 6.64
N HIS A 41 11.50 -6.54 7.17
CA HIS A 41 11.59 -5.33 7.98
C HIS A 41 11.78 -4.13 7.06
N ILE A 42 10.88 -3.15 7.12
CA ILE A 42 10.94 -1.92 6.34
C ILE A 42 11.27 -0.76 7.28
N HIS A 43 12.38 -0.08 7.02
CA HIS A 43 12.74 1.15 7.70
C HIS A 43 12.30 2.34 6.83
N LEU A 44 11.55 3.26 7.41
CA LEU A 44 11.18 4.52 6.79
C LEU A 44 11.92 5.63 7.54
N GLU A 45 12.76 6.37 6.82
CA GLU A 45 13.33 7.62 7.34
C GLU A 45 12.26 8.72 7.22
N GLU A 46 12.12 9.56 8.25
CA GLU A 46 11.15 10.67 8.34
C GLU A 46 11.51 11.85 7.44
#